data_AF-A0A936DZL9-F1
#
_entry.id   AF-A0A936DZL9-F1
#
_cell.length_a   1.000
_cell.length_b   1.000
_cell.length_c   1.000
_cell.angle_alpha   90.00
_cell.angle_beta   90.00
_cell.angle_gamma   90.00
#
_symmetry.space_group_name_H-M   'P 1'
#
loop_
_entity.id
_entity.type
_entity.pdbx_description
1 polymer ?
#
loop_
_entity_poly.entity_id
_entity_poly.type
_entity_poly.pdbx_seq_one_letter_code
_entity_poly.pdbx_strand_id
1 'polypeptide(L)'
;MEFKSSYFKEALKEPINIGGLLLAGAAAAYSATTGFLEPSFVLVGALVAEGFYLATVPASNLYRKIVDRRSRYLFDDQRKKQRIELIKTFDPREREAVEYLSWMKNQISSNYRKFARLSEEPIQLRELESTWEAFVDLLDEYRRRKNHLRTINRQAVENQLRQAERAAQFADEATKPLHEKNVEILRRRLQTFDDIERSVKRVEAQLQMIENFFGLVNDQVVTMPTPEHILSLDFDTLLSSIETTKEILQQTAPIMGQLDSLNREANQMRTSLAGER
;
A
#
# COMPACT_ATOMS: atom_id res chain seq x y z
N MET A 1 -6.45 -21.14 -5.48
CA MET A 1 -6.38 -21.87 -6.78
C MET A 1 -6.37 -20.94 -8.00
N GLU A 2 -6.17 -19.62 -7.85
CA GLU A 2 -6.29 -18.62 -8.94
C GLU A 2 -5.04 -18.47 -9.84
N PHE A 3 -3.87 -18.98 -9.42
CA PHE A 3 -2.60 -18.75 -10.12
C PHE A 3 -2.49 -19.40 -11.51
N LYS A 4 -3.19 -20.52 -11.78
CA LYS A 4 -3.12 -21.21 -13.10
C LYS A 4 -3.75 -20.39 -14.24
N SER A 5 -4.76 -19.57 -13.93
CA SER A 5 -5.45 -18.73 -14.92
C SER A 5 -4.57 -17.59 -15.44
N SER A 6 -3.65 -17.08 -14.60
CA SER A 6 -2.77 -15.98 -14.96
C SER A 6 -1.73 -16.38 -16.02
N TYR A 7 -1.05 -17.52 -15.84
CA TYR A 7 -0.03 -17.98 -16.78
C TYR A 7 -0.59 -18.35 -18.16
N PHE A 8 -1.80 -18.91 -18.22
CA PHE A 8 -2.48 -19.19 -19.49
C PHE A 8 -2.86 -17.90 -20.23
N LYS A 9 -3.36 -16.89 -19.51
CA LYS A 9 -3.69 -15.58 -20.09
C LYS A 9 -2.46 -14.82 -20.57
N GLU A 10 -1.33 -14.97 -19.86
CA GLU A 10 -0.06 -14.33 -20.26
C GLU A 10 0.54 -15.02 -21.50
N ALA A 11 0.51 -16.36 -21.56
CA ALA A 11 0.98 -17.13 -22.72
C ALA A 11 0.19 -16.85 -24.00
N LEU A 12 -1.14 -16.65 -23.89
CA LEU A 12 -1.98 -16.24 -25.02
C LEU A 12 -1.62 -14.86 -25.57
N LYS A 13 -1.16 -13.95 -24.70
CA LYS A 13 -0.81 -12.56 -25.04
C LYS A 13 0.65 -12.40 -25.49
N GLU A 14 1.42 -13.48 -25.56
CA GLU A 14 2.80 -13.37 -25.98
C GLU A 14 2.95 -12.99 -27.45
N PRO A 15 3.95 -12.15 -27.81
CA PRO A 15 4.19 -11.73 -29.19
C PRO A 15 4.40 -12.89 -30.16
N ILE A 16 4.92 -14.02 -29.67
CA ILE A 16 5.16 -15.24 -30.46
C ILE A 16 3.83 -15.90 -30.83
N ASN A 17 2.87 -15.96 -29.90
CA ASN A 17 1.55 -16.53 -30.18
C ASN A 17 0.76 -15.65 -31.16
N ILE A 18 0.78 -14.34 -30.94
CA ILE A 18 0.14 -13.35 -31.83
C ILE A 18 0.80 -13.38 -33.22
N GLY A 19 2.13 -13.45 -33.29
CA GLY A 19 2.88 -13.55 -34.53
C GLY A 19 2.61 -14.86 -35.29
N GLY A 20 2.51 -15.99 -34.59
CA GLY A 20 2.16 -17.28 -35.17
C GLY A 20 0.75 -17.31 -35.74
N LEU A 21 -0.23 -16.74 -35.03
CA LEU A 21 -1.61 -16.59 -35.51
C LEU A 21 -1.71 -15.67 -36.73
N LEU A 22 -0.99 -14.55 -36.72
CA LEU A 22 -0.94 -13.63 -37.87
C LEU A 22 -0.30 -14.30 -39.10
N LEU A 23 0.79 -15.04 -38.91
CA LEU A 23 1.44 -15.82 -39.97
C LEU A 23 0.52 -16.91 -40.52
N ALA A 24 -0.20 -17.63 -39.65
CA ALA A 24 -1.15 -18.65 -40.06
C ALA A 24 -2.34 -18.04 -40.84
N GLY A 25 -2.85 -16.88 -40.42
CA GLY A 25 -3.88 -16.14 -41.15
C GLY A 25 -3.40 -15.68 -42.53
N ALA A 26 -2.19 -15.15 -42.62
CA ALA A 26 -1.58 -14.75 -43.89
C ALA A 26 -1.34 -15.95 -44.82
N ALA A 27 -0.88 -17.08 -44.29
CA ALA A 27 -0.67 -18.32 -45.04
C ALA A 27 -1.99 -18.92 -45.53
N ALA A 28 -3.06 -18.87 -44.73
CA ALA A 28 -4.39 -19.31 -45.13
C ALA A 28 -4.98 -18.44 -46.25
N ALA A 29 -4.81 -17.11 -46.16
CA ALA A 29 -5.23 -16.18 -47.20
C ALA A 29 -4.46 -16.39 -48.52
N TYR A 30 -3.15 -16.62 -48.44
CA TYR A 30 -2.33 -16.95 -49.60
C TYR A 30 -2.69 -18.31 -50.23
N SER A 31 -3.02 -19.30 -49.39
CA SER A 31 -3.45 -20.62 -49.87
C SER A 31 -4.82 -20.56 -50.55
N ALA A 32 -5.71 -19.67 -50.11
CA ALA A 32 -7.03 -19.46 -50.72
C ALA A 32 -6.94 -18.83 -52.13
N THR A 33 -5.90 -18.04 -52.40
CA THR A 33 -5.70 -17.39 -53.70
C THR A 33 -4.88 -18.24 -54.68
N THR A 34 -3.96 -19.06 -54.18
CA THR A 34 -3.04 -19.87 -55.00
C THR A 34 -3.49 -21.32 -55.18
N GLY A 35 -4.42 -21.81 -54.36
CA GLY A 35 -4.92 -23.18 -54.41
C GLY A 35 -3.91 -24.26 -54.01
N PHE A 36 -2.77 -23.86 -53.43
CA PHE A 36 -1.67 -24.75 -53.09
C PHE A 36 -2.03 -25.79 -52.00
N LEU A 37 -2.84 -25.38 -51.02
CA LEU A 37 -3.34 -26.17 -49.90
C LEU A 37 -4.75 -25.66 -49.55
N GLU A 38 -5.63 -26.51 -49.00
CA GLU A 38 -6.91 -25.97 -48.51
C GLU A 38 -6.66 -25.04 -47.31
N PRO A 39 -7.23 -23.83 -47.31
CA PRO A 39 -7.11 -22.87 -46.20
C PRO A 39 -7.60 -23.45 -44.86
N SER A 40 -8.56 -24.36 -44.90
CA SER A 40 -9.12 -25.09 -43.76
C SER A 40 -8.03 -25.87 -43.01
N PHE A 41 -7.18 -26.62 -43.71
CA PHE A 41 -6.10 -27.40 -43.10
C PHE A 41 -5.02 -26.52 -42.47
N VAL A 42 -4.70 -25.36 -43.08
CA VAL A 42 -3.72 -24.41 -42.54
C VAL A 42 -4.20 -23.82 -41.21
N LEU A 43 -5.48 -23.42 -41.14
CA LEU A 43 -6.07 -22.89 -39.92
C LEU A 43 -6.21 -23.95 -38.83
N VAL A 44 -6.64 -25.17 -39.17
CA VAL A 44 -6.71 -26.29 -38.22
C VAL A 44 -5.32 -26.65 -37.69
N GLY A 45 -4.31 -26.70 -38.55
CA GLY A 45 -2.92 -26.94 -38.14
C GLY A 45 -2.41 -25.88 -37.18
N ALA A 46 -2.73 -24.60 -37.42
CA ALA A 46 -2.38 -23.51 -36.52
C ALA A 46 -3.09 -23.61 -35.16
N LEU A 47 -4.38 -23.95 -35.13
CA LEU A 47 -5.12 -24.17 -33.88
C LEU A 47 -4.58 -25.36 -33.08
N VAL A 48 -4.17 -26.44 -33.75
CA VAL A 48 -3.55 -27.60 -33.09
C VAL A 48 -2.17 -27.23 -32.52
N ALA A 49 -1.36 -26.48 -33.28
CA ALA A 49 -0.05 -26.02 -32.83
C ALA A 49 -0.17 -25.05 -31.63
N GLU A 50 -1.13 -24.12 -31.68
CA GLU A 50 -1.43 -23.21 -30.56
C GLU A 50 -1.95 -23.99 -29.34
N GLY A 51 -2.84 -24.96 -29.54
CA GLY A 51 -3.31 -25.85 -28.47
C GLY A 51 -2.16 -26.62 -27.79
N PHE A 52 -1.20 -27.11 -28.58
CA PHE A 52 -0.02 -27.79 -28.06
C PHE A 52 0.93 -26.84 -27.31
N TYR A 53 1.13 -25.63 -27.83
CA TYR A 53 1.92 -24.58 -27.19
C TYR A 53 1.31 -24.19 -25.83
N LEU A 54 0.01 -23.93 -25.77
CA LEU A 54 -0.69 -23.56 -24.54
C LEU A 54 -0.78 -24.71 -23.52
N ALA A 55 -0.75 -25.96 -23.95
CA ALA A 55 -0.72 -27.10 -23.03
C ALA A 55 0.66 -27.29 -22.37
N THR A 56 1.75 -26.97 -23.08
CA THR A 56 3.12 -27.31 -22.67
C THR A 56 3.86 -26.14 -22.01
N VAL A 57 3.70 -24.92 -22.51
CA VAL A 57 4.47 -23.75 -22.07
C VAL A 57 4.11 -23.28 -20.64
N PRO A 58 2.83 -23.11 -20.25
CA PRO A 58 2.42 -22.73 -18.89
C PRO A 58 2.74 -23.81 -17.83
N ALA A 59 3.01 -25.05 -18.25
CA ALA A 59 3.41 -26.15 -17.38
C ALA A 59 4.91 -26.12 -17.05
N SER A 60 5.73 -25.40 -17.81
CA SER A 60 7.18 -25.36 -17.60
C SER A 60 7.60 -24.42 -16.46
N ASN A 61 8.53 -24.88 -15.63
CA ASN A 61 9.05 -24.10 -14.48
C ASN A 61 9.90 -22.89 -14.91
N LEU A 62 10.54 -22.95 -16.08
CA LEU A 62 11.34 -21.86 -16.64
C LEU A 62 10.45 -20.70 -17.11
N TYR A 63 9.35 -21.00 -17.81
CA TYR A 63 8.39 -20.01 -18.25
C TYR A 63 7.75 -19.29 -17.06
N ARG A 64 7.30 -20.05 -16.05
CA ARG A 64 6.76 -19.49 -14.80
C ARG A 64 7.76 -18.55 -14.12
N LYS A 65 9.04 -18.93 -14.03
CA LYS A 65 10.09 -18.10 -13.42
C LYS A 65 10.32 -16.79 -14.18
N ILE A 66 10.23 -16.81 -15.51
CA ILE A 66 10.37 -15.62 -16.36
C ILE A 66 9.16 -14.70 -16.20
N VAL A 67 7.95 -15.26 -16.26
CA VAL A 67 6.70 -14.51 -16.07
C VAL A 67 6.65 -13.92 -14.66
N ASP A 68 7.05 -14.67 -13.63
CA ASP A 68 7.11 -14.20 -12.24
C ASP A 68 8.14 -13.08 -12.07
N ARG A 69 9.25 -13.11 -12.81
CA ARG A 69 10.24 -12.02 -12.78
C ARG A 69 9.70 -10.76 -13.47
N ARG A 70 9.02 -10.93 -14.60
CA ARG A 70 8.40 -9.82 -15.35
C ARG A 70 7.25 -9.19 -14.58
N SER A 71 6.39 -10.01 -13.97
CA SER A 71 5.27 -9.53 -13.17
C SER A 71 5.76 -8.75 -11.96
N ARG A 72 6.78 -9.23 -11.24
CA ARG A 72 7.44 -8.48 -10.16
C ARG A 72 7.92 -7.11 -10.63
N TYR A 73 8.64 -7.04 -11.75
CA TYR A 73 9.10 -5.78 -12.31
C TYR A 73 7.95 -4.81 -12.63
N LEU A 74 6.86 -5.31 -13.21
CA LEU A 74 5.66 -4.50 -13.49
C LEU A 74 4.99 -4.00 -12.20
N PHE A 75 4.89 -4.84 -11.18
CA PHE A 75 4.35 -4.44 -9.88
C PHE A 75 5.24 -3.39 -9.20
N ASP A 76 6.56 -3.55 -9.27
CA ASP A 76 7.51 -2.59 -8.70
C ASP A 76 7.45 -1.23 -9.43
N ASP A 77 7.35 -1.24 -10.76
CA ASP A 77 7.17 -0.01 -11.56
C ASP A 77 5.82 0.67 -11.25
N GLN A 78 4.74 -0.11 -11.12
CA GLN A 78 3.44 0.42 -10.71
C GLN A 78 3.49 1.04 -9.32
N ARG A 79 4.14 0.38 -8.35
CA ARG A 79 4.33 0.92 -6.99
C ARG A 79 5.11 2.23 -7.02
N LYS A 80 6.21 2.28 -7.79
CA LYS A 80 6.99 3.52 -7.96
C LYS A 80 6.15 4.65 -8.55
N LYS A 81 5.38 4.38 -9.60
CA LYS A 81 4.47 5.37 -10.19
C LYS A 81 3.41 5.85 -9.19
N GLN A 82 2.77 4.93 -8.48
CA GLN A 82 1.79 5.26 -7.45
C GLN A 82 2.39 6.13 -6.35
N ARG A 83 3.62 5.81 -5.90
CA ARG A 83 4.35 6.62 -4.91
C ARG A 83 4.68 8.01 -5.43
N ILE A 84 5.13 8.14 -6.68
CA ILE A 84 5.41 9.46 -7.29
C ILE A 84 4.12 10.29 -7.35
N GLU A 85 3.01 9.70 -7.78
CA GLU A 85 1.72 10.39 -7.78
C GLU A 85 1.28 10.77 -6.36
N LEU A 86 1.52 9.90 -5.38
CA LEU A 86 1.23 10.17 -3.98
C LEU A 86 2.03 11.36 -3.44
N ILE A 87 3.34 11.40 -3.71
CA ILE A 87 4.24 12.49 -3.29
C ILE A 87 3.82 13.83 -3.89
N LYS A 88 3.24 13.85 -5.09
CA LYS A 88 2.69 15.09 -5.68
C LYS A 88 1.52 15.65 -4.86
N THR A 89 0.77 14.80 -4.15
CA THR A 89 -0.31 15.25 -3.28
C THR A 89 0.18 15.84 -1.96
N PHE A 90 1.47 15.69 -1.63
CA PHE A 90 2.05 16.16 -0.37
C PHE A 90 2.19 17.68 -0.38
N ASP A 91 2.12 18.29 0.80
CA ASP A 91 2.39 19.70 0.95
C ASP A 91 3.89 20.00 0.67
N PRO A 92 4.29 21.27 0.46
CA PRO A 92 5.67 21.58 0.14
C PRO A 92 6.70 21.11 1.19
N ARG A 93 6.35 21.13 2.48
CA ARG A 93 7.25 20.75 3.57
C ARG A 93 7.41 19.24 3.66
N GLU A 94 6.30 18.51 3.54
CA GLU A 94 6.24 17.06 3.49
C GLU A 94 7.01 16.51 2.29
N ARG A 95 6.87 17.17 1.13
CA ARG A 95 7.62 16.81 -0.08
C ARG A 95 9.12 17.03 0.11
N GLU A 96 9.52 18.16 0.69
CA GLU A 96 10.92 18.45 1.00
C GLU A 96 11.53 17.38 1.91
N ALA A 97 10.82 16.91 2.94
CA ALA A 97 11.28 15.82 3.81
C ALA A 97 11.50 14.51 3.03
N VAL A 98 10.57 14.14 2.15
CA VAL A 98 10.70 12.93 1.31
C VAL A 98 11.87 13.05 0.34
N GLU A 99 12.04 14.21 -0.29
CA GLU A 99 13.14 14.50 -1.22
C GLU A 99 14.48 14.51 -0.49
N TYR A 100 14.54 15.07 0.71
CA TYR A 100 15.72 15.06 1.58
C TYR A 100 16.16 13.64 1.92
N LEU A 101 15.24 12.77 2.37
CA LEU A 101 15.58 11.36 2.64
C LEU A 101 15.97 10.60 1.37
N SER A 102 15.31 10.88 0.24
CA SER A 102 15.70 10.29 -1.06
C SER A 102 17.10 10.72 -1.48
N TRP A 103 17.44 11.99 -1.28
CA TRP A 103 18.79 12.51 -1.54
C TRP A 103 19.80 11.86 -0.59
N MET A 104 19.50 11.79 0.71
CA MET A 104 20.40 11.23 1.72
C MET A 104 20.68 9.75 1.47
N LYS A 105 19.66 8.96 1.09
CA LYS A 105 19.84 7.58 0.61
C LYS A 105 20.90 7.47 -0.48
N ASN A 106 20.77 8.31 -1.52
CA ASN A 106 21.68 8.30 -2.66
C ASN A 106 23.08 8.79 -2.27
N GLN A 107 23.18 9.75 -1.36
CA GLN A 107 24.45 10.20 -0.80
C GLN A 107 25.15 9.11 0.00
N ILE A 108 24.44 8.40 0.87
CA ILE A 108 24.97 7.27 1.64
C ILE A 108 25.56 6.22 0.69
N SER A 109 24.79 5.80 -0.32
CA SER A 109 25.23 4.86 -1.37
C SER A 109 26.49 5.35 -2.10
N SER A 110 26.49 6.60 -2.56
CA SER A 110 27.63 7.20 -3.27
C SER A 110 28.88 7.32 -2.39
N ASN A 111 28.72 7.80 -1.16
CA ASN A 111 29.80 7.99 -0.19
C ASN A 111 30.41 6.65 0.21
N TYR A 112 29.58 5.64 0.42
CA TYR A 112 30.05 4.29 0.71
C TYR A 112 30.96 3.76 -0.39
N ARG A 113 30.52 3.80 -1.66
CA ARG A 113 31.34 3.34 -2.79
C ARG A 113 32.65 4.11 -2.89
N LYS A 114 32.60 5.43 -2.66
CA LYS A 114 33.77 6.32 -2.74
C LYS A 114 34.78 6.01 -1.63
N PHE A 115 34.33 5.85 -0.39
CA PHE A 115 35.22 5.72 0.75
C PHE A 115 35.64 4.27 1.03
N ALA A 116 34.75 3.29 0.84
CA ALA A 116 35.08 1.87 0.99
C ALA A 116 35.93 1.34 -0.18
N ARG A 117 35.99 2.07 -1.31
CA ARG A 117 36.62 1.65 -2.57
C ARG A 117 36.10 0.30 -3.09
N LEU A 118 34.93 -0.12 -2.62
CA LEU A 118 34.22 -1.31 -3.06
C LEU A 118 33.20 -0.89 -4.11
N SER A 119 33.13 -1.67 -5.19
CA SER A 119 32.12 -1.46 -6.24
C SER A 119 30.75 -1.99 -5.83
N GLU A 120 30.72 -2.95 -4.91
CA GLU A 120 29.50 -3.59 -4.44
C GLU A 120 29.06 -3.02 -3.09
N GLU A 121 27.76 -2.70 -3.00
CA GLU A 121 27.13 -2.24 -1.77
C GLU A 121 26.66 -3.42 -0.92
N PRO A 122 26.85 -3.34 0.41
CA PRO A 122 26.23 -4.23 1.37
C PRO A 122 24.73 -4.35 1.14
N ILE A 123 24.18 -5.53 1.43
CA ILE A 123 22.75 -5.80 1.29
C ILE A 123 21.94 -4.85 2.18
N GLN A 124 22.47 -4.50 3.36
CA GLN A 124 21.87 -3.60 4.34
C GLN A 124 21.62 -2.20 3.79
N LEU A 125 22.51 -1.67 2.93
CA LEU A 125 22.27 -0.37 2.31
C LEU A 125 21.11 -0.39 1.32
N ARG A 126 20.73 -1.56 0.80
CA ARG A 126 19.52 -1.70 -0.04
C ARG A 126 18.25 -1.55 0.78
N GLU A 127 18.30 -1.83 2.09
CA GLU A 127 17.16 -1.67 2.99
C GLU A 127 16.79 -0.21 3.22
N LEU A 128 17.72 0.74 2.97
CA LEU A 128 17.39 2.17 2.95
C LEU A 128 16.32 2.50 1.89
N GLU A 129 16.27 1.77 0.78
CA GLU A 129 15.17 1.93 -0.19
C GLU A 129 13.84 1.55 0.45
N SER A 130 13.75 0.37 1.08
CA SER A 130 12.52 -0.08 1.74
C SER A 130 12.12 0.82 2.92
N THR A 131 13.09 1.36 3.66
CA THR A 131 12.83 2.27 4.78
C THR A 131 12.34 3.63 4.28
N TRP A 132 12.91 4.16 3.20
CA TRP A 132 12.40 5.37 2.54
C TRP A 132 10.99 5.15 1.99
N GLU A 133 10.73 4.01 1.37
CA GLU A 133 9.39 3.65 0.91
C GLU A 133 8.40 3.59 2.09
N ALA A 134 8.80 2.98 3.20
CA ALA A 134 7.97 2.93 4.40
C ALA A 134 7.72 4.32 5.00
N PHE A 135 8.69 5.24 4.94
CA PHE A 135 8.52 6.63 5.33
C PHE A 135 7.41 7.30 4.52
N VAL A 136 7.43 7.16 3.19
CA VAL A 136 6.38 7.73 2.32
C VAL A 136 5.00 7.18 2.67
N ASP A 137 4.89 5.86 2.91
CA ASP A 137 3.63 5.22 3.31
C ASP A 137 3.12 5.76 4.66
N LEU A 138 4.02 5.87 5.65
CA LEU A 138 3.69 6.36 6.99
C LEU A 138 3.31 7.84 6.95
N LEU A 139 3.97 8.64 6.12
CA LEU A 139 3.68 10.07 5.99
C LEU A 139 2.27 10.28 5.43
N ASP A 140 1.91 9.54 4.39
CA ASP A 140 0.55 9.55 3.85
C ASP A 140 -0.50 9.11 4.88
N GLU A 141 -0.19 8.09 5.67
CA GLU A 141 -1.08 7.62 6.74
C GLU A 141 -1.22 8.66 7.88
N TYR A 142 -0.13 9.33 8.25
CA TYR A 142 -0.12 10.45 9.19
C TYR A 142 -1.06 11.56 8.71
N ARG A 143 -0.97 11.94 7.43
CA ARG A 143 -1.81 12.97 6.82
C ARG A 143 -3.28 12.60 6.87
N ARG A 144 -3.64 11.39 6.44
CA ARG A 144 -5.03 10.91 6.48
C ARG A 144 -5.62 11.01 7.89
N ARG A 145 -4.92 10.50 8.89
CA ARG A 145 -5.42 10.51 10.27
C ARG A 145 -5.44 11.91 10.88
N LYS A 146 -4.43 12.73 10.62
CA LYS A 146 -4.40 14.13 11.06
C LYS A 146 -5.55 14.92 10.46
N ASN A 147 -5.84 14.73 9.17
CA ASN A 147 -6.99 15.35 8.53
C ASN A 147 -8.30 14.87 9.16
N HIS A 148 -8.43 13.58 9.46
CA HIS A 148 -9.61 13.07 10.15
C HIS A 148 -9.78 13.69 11.56
N LEU A 149 -8.71 13.79 12.36
CA LEU A 149 -8.76 14.48 13.67
C LEU A 149 -9.23 15.94 13.55
N ARG A 150 -8.79 16.66 12.52
CA ARG A 150 -9.19 18.06 12.30
C ARG A 150 -10.68 18.23 12.01
N THR A 151 -11.34 17.20 11.47
CA THR A 151 -12.79 17.25 11.21
C THR A 151 -13.63 17.02 12.46
N ILE A 152 -13.05 16.47 13.53
CA ILE A 152 -13.77 16.11 14.76
C ILE A 152 -13.51 17.16 15.83
N ASN A 153 -14.58 17.79 16.33
CA ASN A 153 -14.49 18.65 17.51
C ASN A 153 -14.66 17.79 18.78
N ARG A 154 -13.54 17.40 19.39
CA ARG A 154 -13.51 16.60 20.64
C ARG A 154 -14.40 17.20 21.72
N GLN A 155 -14.28 18.49 21.96
CA GLN A 155 -15.01 19.18 23.03
C GLN A 155 -16.52 19.21 22.78
N ALA A 156 -16.94 19.29 21.52
CA ALA A 156 -18.35 19.15 21.16
C ALA A 156 -18.89 17.75 21.51
N VAL A 157 -18.13 16.68 21.24
CA VAL A 157 -18.53 15.31 21.58
C VAL A 157 -18.59 15.10 23.09
N GLU A 158 -17.62 15.62 23.84
CA GLU A 158 -17.61 15.58 25.31
C GLU A 158 -18.82 16.33 25.91
N ASN A 159 -19.16 17.50 25.37
CA ASN A 159 -20.35 18.24 25.77
C ASN A 159 -21.64 17.45 25.49
N GLN A 160 -21.72 16.82 24.32
CA GLN A 160 -22.86 15.99 23.94
C GLN A 160 -22.99 14.76 24.83
N LEU A 161 -21.88 14.12 25.19
CA LEU A 161 -21.85 12.99 26.10
C LEU A 161 -22.38 13.40 27.48
N ARG A 162 -21.86 14.50 28.05
CA ARG A 162 -22.34 15.02 29.34
C ARG A 162 -23.84 15.34 29.34
N GLN A 163 -24.36 15.87 28.24
CA GLN A 163 -25.79 16.14 28.10
C GLN A 163 -26.61 14.84 27.98
N ALA A 164 -26.14 13.88 27.19
CA ALA A 164 -26.80 12.59 27.01
C ALA A 164 -26.84 11.77 28.30
N GLU A 165 -25.77 11.79 29.09
CA GLU A 165 -25.70 11.12 30.39
C GLU A 165 -26.71 11.70 31.38
N ARG A 166 -26.85 13.02 31.43
CA ARG A 166 -27.90 13.67 32.23
C ARG A 166 -29.29 13.30 31.74
N ALA A 167 -29.54 13.33 30.43
CA ALA A 167 -30.83 12.96 29.86
C ALA A 167 -31.20 11.50 30.18
N ALA A 168 -30.23 10.58 30.14
CA ALA A 168 -30.45 9.17 30.49
C ALA A 168 -30.81 8.97 31.97
N GLN A 169 -30.30 9.81 32.88
CA GLN A 169 -30.62 9.74 34.32
C GLN A 169 -32.08 10.13 34.61
N PHE A 170 -32.66 11.03 33.83
CA PHE A 170 -34.03 11.52 34.00
C PHE A 170 -35.01 10.94 32.97
N ALA A 171 -34.62 9.89 32.24
CA ALA A 171 -35.44 9.29 31.21
C ALA A 171 -36.52 8.37 31.81
N ASP A 172 -37.71 8.39 31.21
CA ASP A 172 -38.79 7.45 31.52
C ASP A 172 -38.41 6.02 31.12
N GLU A 173 -39.02 5.03 31.77
CA GLU A 173 -38.68 3.60 31.59
C GLU A 173 -38.83 3.12 30.14
N ALA A 174 -39.73 3.72 29.37
CA ALA A 174 -39.91 3.43 27.94
C ALA A 174 -38.78 3.99 27.04
N THR A 175 -38.17 5.12 27.38
CA THR A 175 -37.15 5.81 26.54
C THR A 175 -35.72 5.61 27.05
N LYS A 176 -35.56 5.14 28.29
CA LYS A 176 -34.29 4.79 28.92
C LYS A 176 -33.31 3.98 28.04
N PRO A 177 -33.71 2.87 27.37
CA PRO A 177 -32.77 2.09 26.55
C PRO A 177 -32.23 2.88 25.35
N LEU A 178 -33.02 3.81 24.79
CA LEU A 178 -32.57 4.66 23.68
C LEU A 178 -31.52 5.69 24.15
N HIS A 179 -31.75 6.28 25.33
CA HIS A 179 -30.80 7.23 25.93
C HIS A 179 -29.48 6.53 26.33
N GLU A 180 -29.55 5.33 26.90
CA GLU A 180 -28.36 4.52 27.24
C GLU A 180 -27.55 4.17 25.99
N LYS A 181 -28.20 3.74 24.90
CA LYS A 181 -27.53 3.47 23.63
C LYS A 181 -26.86 4.71 23.04
N ASN A 182 -27.51 5.88 23.12
CA ASN A 182 -26.92 7.13 22.66
C ASN A 182 -25.68 7.52 23.47
N VAL A 183 -25.70 7.32 24.80
CA VAL A 183 -24.53 7.50 25.66
C VAL A 183 -23.39 6.56 25.25
N GLU A 184 -23.69 5.28 25.01
CA GLU A 184 -22.71 4.29 24.55
C GLU A 184 -22.05 4.71 23.23
N ILE A 185 -22.84 5.15 22.25
CA ILE A 185 -22.33 5.64 20.95
C ILE A 185 -21.38 6.83 21.16
N LEU A 186 -21.76 7.79 21.99
CA LEU A 186 -20.94 8.99 22.26
C LEU A 186 -19.64 8.64 23.00
N ARG A 187 -19.68 7.68 23.94
CA ARG A 187 -18.46 7.15 24.60
C ARG A 187 -17.53 6.48 23.61
N ARG A 188 -18.07 5.62 22.73
CA ARG A 188 -17.28 4.93 21.70
C ARG A 188 -16.66 5.92 20.72
N ARG A 189 -17.39 6.97 20.35
CA ARG A 189 -16.89 8.05 19.51
C ARG A 189 -15.69 8.78 20.16
N LEU A 190 -15.79 9.08 21.46
CA LEU A 190 -14.69 9.72 22.20
C LEU A 190 -13.47 8.80 22.30
N GLN A 191 -13.67 7.53 22.64
CA GLN A 191 -12.58 6.54 22.68
C GLN A 191 -11.86 6.44 21.33
N THR A 192 -12.60 6.44 20.23
CA THR A 192 -11.99 6.38 18.89
C THR A 192 -11.16 7.63 18.61
N PHE A 193 -11.65 8.80 19.01
CA PHE A 193 -10.85 10.02 18.89
C PHE A 193 -9.51 9.87 19.59
N ASP A 194 -9.49 9.34 20.82
CA ASP A 194 -8.26 9.07 21.57
C ASP A 194 -7.36 8.04 20.85
N ASP A 195 -7.96 7.01 20.25
CA ASP A 195 -7.20 5.99 19.51
C ASP A 195 -6.57 6.55 18.22
N ILE A 196 -7.29 7.42 17.49
CA ILE A 196 -6.75 8.14 16.33
C ILE A 196 -5.62 9.07 16.78
N GLU A 197 -5.79 9.79 17.89
CA GLU A 197 -4.78 10.70 18.42
C GLU A 197 -3.49 9.95 18.81
N ARG A 198 -3.61 8.83 19.52
CA ARG A 198 -2.49 7.94 19.85
C ARG A 198 -1.83 7.39 18.60
N SER A 199 -2.63 7.02 17.60
CA SER A 199 -2.14 6.53 16.32
C SER A 199 -1.30 7.59 15.60
N VAL A 200 -1.78 8.84 15.51
CA VAL A 200 -1.03 9.96 14.92
C VAL A 200 0.30 10.17 15.63
N LYS A 201 0.31 10.22 16.97
CA LYS A 201 1.54 10.35 17.77
C LYS A 201 2.53 9.21 17.52
N ARG A 202 2.03 7.98 17.35
CA ARG A 202 2.88 6.82 17.04
C ARG A 202 3.52 6.96 15.66
N VAL A 203 2.73 7.33 14.64
CA VAL A 203 3.27 7.51 13.28
C VAL A 203 4.31 8.63 13.24
N GLU A 204 4.04 9.74 13.92
CA GLU A 204 4.98 10.85 14.04
C GLU A 204 6.31 10.43 14.67
N ALA A 205 6.27 9.68 15.77
CA ALA A 205 7.48 9.14 16.41
C ALA A 205 8.27 8.20 15.49
N GLN A 206 7.57 7.40 14.67
CA GLN A 206 8.21 6.50 13.70
C GLN A 206 8.84 7.25 12.53
N LEU A 207 8.18 8.29 12.01
CA LEU A 207 8.76 9.16 10.98
C LEU A 207 10.07 9.79 11.46
N GLN A 208 10.07 10.33 12.69
CA GLN A 208 11.27 10.90 13.30
C GLN A 208 12.37 9.84 13.55
N MET A 209 11.99 8.63 13.95
CA MET A 209 12.93 7.52 14.13
C MET A 209 13.62 7.16 12.81
N ILE A 210 12.87 7.10 11.71
CA ILE A 210 13.43 6.85 10.38
C ILE A 210 14.41 7.97 9.99
N GLU A 211 14.03 9.24 10.17
CA GLU A 211 14.91 10.38 9.85
C GLU A 211 16.22 10.33 10.63
N ASN A 212 16.15 10.10 11.94
CA ASN A 212 17.33 9.96 12.80
C ASN A 212 18.20 8.78 12.38
N PHE A 213 17.59 7.66 11.97
CA PHE A 213 18.31 6.48 11.51
C PHE A 213 19.07 6.75 10.21
N PHE A 214 18.46 7.44 9.24
CA PHE A 214 19.18 7.85 8.04
C PHE A 214 20.36 8.78 8.37
N GLY A 215 20.18 9.71 9.30
CA GLY A 215 21.26 10.56 9.80
C GLY A 215 22.42 9.74 10.38
N LEU A 216 22.11 8.78 11.26
CA LEU A 216 23.10 7.87 11.84
C LEU A 216 23.85 7.06 10.76
N VAL A 217 23.13 6.49 9.80
CA VAL A 217 23.74 5.71 8.71
C VAL A 217 24.68 6.59 7.88
N ASN A 218 24.25 7.82 7.56
CA ASN A 218 25.08 8.78 6.84
C ASN A 218 26.36 9.12 7.62
N ASP A 219 26.25 9.42 8.90
CA ASP A 219 27.39 9.75 9.74
C ASP A 219 28.38 8.57 9.83
N GLN A 220 27.87 7.34 9.96
CA GLN A 220 28.68 6.13 9.99
C GLN A 220 29.40 5.88 8.67
N VAL A 221 28.72 6.06 7.53
CA VAL A 221 29.35 5.91 6.21
C VAL A 221 30.41 6.98 5.95
N VAL A 222 30.21 8.21 6.45
CA VAL A 222 31.20 9.29 6.29
C VAL A 222 32.41 9.10 7.19
N THR A 223 32.21 8.63 8.44
CA THR A 223 33.29 8.52 9.44
C THR A 223 34.05 7.20 9.37
N MET A 224 33.36 6.07 9.14
CA MET A 224 33.99 4.75 9.08
C MET A 224 33.29 3.83 8.05
N PRO A 225 33.69 3.89 6.76
CA PRO A 225 33.05 3.20 5.65
C PRO A 225 33.47 1.71 5.57
N THR A 226 33.29 0.96 6.65
CA THR A 226 33.61 -0.48 6.67
C THR A 226 32.32 -1.32 6.63
N PRO A 227 32.31 -2.45 5.90
CA PRO A 227 31.15 -3.34 5.88
C PRO A 227 30.71 -3.77 7.29
N GLU A 228 31.68 -4.07 8.18
CA GLU A 228 31.43 -4.52 9.55
C GLU A 228 30.63 -3.50 10.37
N HIS A 229 30.93 -2.21 10.25
CA HIS A 229 30.19 -1.17 10.97
C HIS A 229 28.78 -0.98 10.42
N ILE A 230 28.59 -1.07 9.09
CA ILE A 230 27.26 -1.00 8.48
C ILE A 230 26.41 -2.23 8.84
N LEU A 231 27.05 -3.40 8.94
CA LEU A 231 26.40 -4.63 9.39
C LEU A 231 25.96 -4.56 10.86
N SER A 232 26.65 -3.76 11.67
CA SER A 232 26.31 -3.54 13.08
C SER A 232 25.14 -2.58 13.30
N LEU A 233 24.65 -1.94 12.24
CA LEU A 233 23.47 -1.07 12.33
C LEU A 233 22.20 -1.92 12.45
N ASP A 234 21.34 -1.54 13.40
CA ASP A 234 20.12 -2.29 13.73
C ASP A 234 18.96 -2.02 12.74
N PHE A 235 19.19 -2.27 11.46
CA PHE A 235 18.15 -2.17 10.42
C PHE A 235 16.95 -3.08 10.73
N ASP A 236 17.19 -4.30 11.21
CA ASP A 236 16.16 -5.26 11.57
C ASP A 236 15.20 -4.71 12.64
N THR A 237 15.74 -4.04 13.66
CA THR A 237 14.94 -3.42 14.72
C THR A 237 14.08 -2.29 14.17
N LEU A 238 14.63 -1.45 13.28
CA LEU A 238 13.88 -0.38 12.65
C LEU A 238 12.74 -0.96 11.79
N LEU A 239 13.05 -1.88 10.88
CA LEU A 239 12.09 -2.52 9.98
C LEU A 239 10.98 -3.23 10.77
N SER A 240 11.33 -3.98 11.81
CA SER A 240 10.37 -4.64 12.70
C SER A 240 9.46 -3.63 13.42
N SER A 241 10.00 -2.50 13.87
CA SER A 241 9.19 -1.47 14.54
C SER A 241 8.23 -0.75 13.58
N ILE A 242 8.64 -0.57 12.31
CA ILE A 242 7.80 -0.06 11.22
C ILE A 242 6.69 -1.07 10.91
N GLU A 243 7.01 -2.36 10.77
CA GLU A 243 6.04 -3.42 10.50
C GLU A 243 5.01 -3.53 11.62
N THR A 244 5.47 -3.58 12.88
CA THR A 244 4.62 -3.58 14.07
C THR A 244 3.71 -2.36 14.08
N THR A 245 4.26 -1.18 13.75
CA THR A 245 3.44 0.02 13.64
C THR A 245 2.38 -0.16 12.56
N LYS A 246 2.76 -0.50 11.32
CA LYS A 246 1.84 -0.74 10.20
C LYS A 246 0.74 -1.74 10.55
N GLU A 247 1.05 -2.82 11.27
CA GLU A 247 0.06 -3.80 11.72
C GLU A 247 -0.96 -3.18 12.67
N ILE A 248 -0.52 -2.46 13.70
CA ILE A 248 -1.44 -1.82 14.65
C ILE A 248 -2.29 -0.75 13.93
N LEU A 249 -1.69 -0.05 12.97
CA LEU A 249 -2.39 0.94 12.14
C LEU A 249 -3.51 0.28 11.30
N GLN A 250 -3.27 -0.89 10.73
CA GLN A 250 -4.26 -1.67 9.99
C GLN A 250 -5.38 -2.19 10.88
N GLN A 251 -5.07 -2.67 12.08
CA GLN A 251 -6.07 -3.14 13.05
C GLN A 251 -7.03 -2.01 13.48
N THR A 252 -6.56 -0.76 13.49
CA THR A 252 -7.35 0.41 13.92
C THR A 252 -8.16 1.04 12.76
N ALA A 253 -7.82 0.74 11.50
CA ALA A 253 -8.49 1.27 10.30
C ALA A 253 -10.00 0.91 10.17
N PRO A 254 -10.46 -0.34 10.38
CA PRO A 254 -11.87 -0.69 10.23
C PRO A 254 -12.78 -0.03 11.28
N ILE A 255 -12.24 0.31 12.45
CA ILE A 255 -12.97 1.00 13.52
C ILE A 255 -13.40 2.39 13.03
N MET A 256 -12.54 3.10 12.29
CA MET A 256 -12.81 4.45 11.78
C MET A 256 -13.95 4.46 10.74
N GLY A 257 -13.97 3.49 9.81
CA GLY A 257 -14.99 3.40 8.77
C GLY A 257 -16.40 3.08 9.31
N GLN A 258 -16.49 2.24 10.34
CA GLN A 258 -17.76 1.91 11.00
C GLN A 258 -18.35 3.08 11.80
N LEU A 259 -17.52 4.07 12.17
CA LEU A 259 -17.95 5.21 12.97
C LEU A 259 -18.53 6.36 12.15
N ASP A 260 -18.11 6.52 10.89
CA ASP A 260 -18.79 7.46 9.98
C ASP A 260 -20.24 7.03 9.71
N SER A 261 -20.52 5.72 9.71
CA SER A 261 -21.90 5.21 9.71
C SER A 261 -22.62 5.49 11.02
N LEU A 262 -21.99 5.22 12.17
CA LEU A 262 -22.60 5.49 13.49
C LEU A 262 -22.85 6.99 13.72
N ASN A 263 -21.99 7.87 13.21
CA ASN A 263 -22.15 9.32 13.28
C ASN A 263 -23.35 9.81 12.44
N ARG A 264 -23.60 9.18 11.28
CA ARG A 264 -24.82 9.43 10.49
C ARG A 264 -26.06 8.96 11.23
N GLU A 265 -26.03 7.75 11.82
CA GLU A 265 -27.14 7.21 12.60
C GLU A 265 -27.46 8.04 13.86
N ALA A 266 -26.45 8.50 14.60
CA ALA A 266 -26.64 9.34 15.78
C ALA A 266 -27.26 10.71 15.43
N ASN A 267 -26.85 11.32 14.31
CA ASN A 267 -27.47 12.55 13.82
C ASN A 267 -28.91 12.33 13.32
N GLN A 268 -29.22 11.16 12.75
CA GLN A 268 -30.57 10.78 12.35
C GLN A 268 -31.49 10.54 13.56
N MET A 269 -31.01 9.86 14.59
CA MET A 269 -31.79 9.68 15.84
C MET A 269 -32.11 11.02 16.51
N ARG A 270 -31.18 11.98 16.48
CA ARG A 270 -31.43 13.35 16.98
C ARG A 270 -32.52 14.10 16.23
N THR A 271 -32.58 13.97 14.91
CA THR A 271 -33.62 14.63 14.10
C THR A 271 -34.98 13.99 14.34
N SER A 272 -35.05 12.68 14.57
CA SER A 272 -36.30 12.01 14.94
C SER A 272 -36.83 12.46 16.32
N LEU A 273 -35.96 12.59 17.32
CA LEU A 273 -36.35 13.01 18.68
C LEU A 273 -36.75 14.50 18.77
N ALA A 274 -36.27 15.34 17.85
CA ALA A 274 -36.62 16.75 17.79
C ALA A 274 -37.92 17.02 17.00
N GLY A 275 -38.35 16.08 16.16
CA GLY A 275 -39.54 16.19 15.30
C GLY A 275 -40.85 15.71 15.95
N GLU A 276 -40.80 15.05 17.11
CA GLU A 276 -41.98 14.60 17.88
C GLU A 276 -42.44 15.61 18.96
N ARG A 277 -42.08 16.89 18.83
CA ARG A 277 -42.56 17.97 19.70
C ARG A 277 -43.50 18.92 18.99
#